data_AF-A0A7X1HCT4-F1
#
_entry.id   AF-A0A7X1HCT4-F1
#
_cell.length_a   1.000
_cell.length_b   1.000
_cell.length_c   1.000
_cell.angle_alpha   90.00
_cell.angle_beta   90.00
_cell.angle_gamma   90.00
#
_symmetry.space_group_name_H-M   'P 1'
#
loop_
_entity.id
_entity.type
_entity.pdbx_description
1 polymer ?
#
loop_
_entity_poly.entity_id
_entity_poly.type
_entity_poly.pdbx_seq_one_letter_code
_entity_poly.pdbx_strand_id
1 'polypeptide(L)'
;MKVSPFVLLLTGFVIWSGAFLLLYGVQATGCHLGWHRLDVGPISALRLLLAVMLAATVGLIGGLHWYATRELTEPETDEARLLRTIAGMLQVAAMVATVITFFGVMWLTLC
;
A
#
# COMPACT_ATOMS: atom_id res chain seq x y z
N MET A 1 15.35 14.30 -14.11
CA MET A 1 14.57 15.37 -13.43
C MET A 1 14.81 15.21 -11.93
N LYS A 2 15.27 16.25 -11.21
CA LYS A 2 15.48 16.14 -9.75
C LYS A 2 14.11 16.09 -9.07
N VAL A 3 13.66 14.92 -8.62
CA VAL A 3 12.39 14.77 -7.90
C VAL A 3 12.58 15.34 -6.50
N SER A 4 11.72 16.26 -6.08
CA SER A 4 11.85 16.84 -4.74
C SER A 4 11.50 15.80 -3.67
N PRO A 5 12.20 15.79 -2.51
CA PRO A 5 11.88 14.90 -1.39
C PRO A 5 10.43 15.03 -0.92
N PHE A 6 9.86 16.22 -1.07
CA PHE A 6 8.46 16.51 -0.75
C PHE A 6 7.48 15.76 -1.66
N VAL A 7 7.75 15.71 -2.97
CA VAL A 7 6.92 14.93 -3.92
C VAL A 7 6.96 13.45 -3.56
N LEU A 8 8.12 12.93 -3.14
CA LEU A 8 8.23 11.53 -2.73
C LEU A 8 7.37 11.22 -1.49
N LEU A 9 7.42 12.12 -0.49
CA LEU A 9 6.62 12.00 0.73
C LEU A 9 5.12 12.04 0.41
N LEU A 10 4.70 13.02 -0.39
CA LEU A 10 3.30 13.18 -0.80
C LEU A 10 2.80 11.98 -1.60
N THR A 11 3.61 11.48 -2.53
CA THR A 11 3.25 10.34 -3.40
C THR A 11 3.04 9.07 -2.59
N GLY A 12 3.93 8.78 -1.64
CA GLY A 12 3.79 7.60 -0.77
C GLY A 12 2.50 7.64 0.05
N PHE A 13 2.17 8.79 0.63
CA PHE A 13 0.94 8.97 1.40
C PHE A 13 -0.31 8.83 0.52
N VAL A 14 -0.34 9.49 -0.64
CA VAL A 14 -1.48 9.43 -1.58
C VAL A 14 -1.72 8.00 -2.07
N ILE A 15 -0.66 7.27 -2.43
CA ILE A 15 -0.76 5.86 -2.83
C ILE A 15 -1.36 5.02 -1.70
N TRP A 16 -0.87 5.19 -0.48
CA TRP A 16 -1.37 4.46 0.67
C TRP A 16 -2.86 4.75 0.95
N SER A 17 -3.25 6.03 1.00
CA SER A 17 -4.66 6.41 1.22
C SER A 17 -5.58 5.92 0.12
N GLY A 18 -5.17 6.02 -1.14
CA GLY A 18 -5.94 5.51 -2.28
C GLY A 18 -6.11 3.99 -2.22
N ALA A 19 -5.02 3.26 -1.94
CA ALA A 19 -5.06 1.81 -1.81
C ALA A 19 -5.96 1.36 -0.64
N PHE A 20 -5.88 2.05 0.51
CA PHE A 20 -6.74 1.79 1.66
C PHE A 20 -8.22 1.93 1.30
N LEU A 21 -8.60 3.03 0.65
CA LEU A 21 -9.97 3.27 0.21
C LEU A 21 -10.45 2.22 -0.80
N LEU A 22 -9.59 1.83 -1.74
CA LEU A 22 -9.92 0.80 -2.74
C LEU A 22 -10.09 -0.57 -2.10
N LEU A 23 -9.17 -1.00 -1.23
CA LEU A 23 -9.27 -2.28 -0.52
C LEU A 23 -10.57 -2.36 0.30
N TYR A 24 -10.85 -1.30 1.07
CA TYR A 24 -12.05 -1.22 1.88
C TYR A 24 -13.33 -1.18 1.02
N GLY A 25 -13.34 -0.37 -0.03
CA GLY A 25 -14.46 -0.24 -0.95
C GLY A 25 -14.75 -1.54 -1.71
N VAL A 26 -13.72 -2.23 -2.19
CA VAL A 26 -13.84 -3.53 -2.87
C VAL A 26 -14.33 -4.61 -1.90
N GLN A 27 -13.86 -4.60 -0.64
CA GLN A 27 -14.37 -5.52 0.37
C GLN A 27 -15.88 -5.34 0.59
N ALA A 28 -16.33 -4.11 0.87
CA ALA A 28 -17.74 -3.81 1.10
C ALA A 28 -18.61 -4.12 -0.14
N THR A 29 -18.14 -3.72 -1.32
CA THR A 29 -18.83 -3.97 -2.60
C THR A 29 -18.91 -5.46 -2.91
N GLY A 30 -17.81 -6.20 -2.71
CA GLY A 30 -17.76 -7.64 -2.93
C GLY A 30 -18.63 -8.43 -1.96
N CYS A 31 -18.78 -7.97 -0.71
CA CYS A 31 -19.75 -8.55 0.21
C CYS A 31 -21.20 -8.31 -0.24
N HIS A 32 -21.54 -7.09 -0.64
CA HIS A 32 -22.88 -6.75 -1.11
C HIS A 32 -23.25 -7.48 -2.42
N LEU A 33 -22.29 -7.62 -3.35
CA LEU A 33 -22.47 -8.33 -4.62
C LEU A 33 -22.34 -9.86 -4.49
N GLY A 34 -22.05 -10.38 -3.29
CA GLY A 34 -21.95 -11.81 -3.03
C GLY A 34 -20.71 -12.49 -3.60
N TRP A 35 -19.64 -11.76 -3.93
CA TRP A 35 -18.37 -12.32 -4.43
C TRP A 35 -17.67 -13.22 -3.42
N HIS A 36 -17.99 -13.10 -2.13
CA HIS A 36 -17.58 -14.05 -1.11
C HIS A 36 -18.14 -15.47 -1.33
N ARG A 37 -19.27 -15.62 -2.02
CA ARG A 37 -19.91 -16.91 -2.30
C ARG A 37 -19.41 -17.58 -3.59
N LEU A 38 -18.60 -16.87 -4.37
CA LEU A 38 -17.99 -17.40 -5.58
C LEU A 38 -16.69 -18.10 -5.19
N ASP A 39 -16.66 -19.42 -5.29
CA ASP A 39 -15.48 -20.21 -4.96
C ASP A 39 -14.48 -20.22 -6.12
N VAL A 40 -13.22 -19.91 -5.80
CA VAL A 40 -12.06 -20.02 -6.70
C VAL A 40 -11.07 -20.98 -6.05
N GLY A 41 -11.27 -22.28 -6.26
CA GLY A 41 -10.52 -23.32 -5.57
C GLY A 41 -10.86 -23.36 -4.07
N PRO A 42 -9.89 -23.36 -3.14
CA PRO A 42 -10.14 -23.43 -1.71
C PRO A 42 -10.51 -22.07 -1.06
N ILE A 43 -10.54 -20.98 -1.83
CA ILE A 43 -10.79 -19.63 -1.34
C ILE A 43 -11.89 -18.94 -2.15
N SER A 44 -12.56 -17.95 -1.55
CA SER A 44 -13.53 -17.13 -2.28
C SER A 44 -12.85 -16.16 -3.26
N ALA A 45 -13.55 -15.82 -4.34
CA ALA A 45 -13.12 -14.82 -5.32
C ALA A 45 -12.80 -13.47 -4.66
N LEU A 46 -13.61 -13.07 -3.66
CA LEU A 46 -13.37 -11.87 -2.88
C LEU A 46 -12.04 -11.92 -2.12
N ARG A 47 -11.74 -13.06 -1.47
CA ARG A 47 -10.48 -13.24 -0.74
C ARG A 47 -9.28 -13.16 -1.69
N LEU A 48 -9.37 -13.82 -2.84
CA LEU A 48 -8.31 -13.79 -3.85
C LEU A 48 -8.06 -12.37 -4.35
N LEU A 49 -9.12 -11.63 -4.69
CA LEU A 49 -9.04 -10.25 -5.17
C LEU A 49 -8.38 -9.33 -4.13
N LEU A 50 -8.83 -9.39 -2.88
CA LEU A 50 -8.27 -8.58 -1.80
C LEU A 50 -6.80 -8.94 -1.52
N ALA A 51 -6.44 -10.23 -1.56
CA ALA A 51 -5.06 -10.67 -1.40
C ALA A 51 -4.15 -10.14 -2.52
N VAL A 52 -4.61 -10.17 -3.77
CA VAL A 52 -3.88 -9.61 -4.92
C VAL A 52 -3.72 -8.10 -4.78
N MET A 53 -4.78 -7.37 -4.41
CA MET A 53 -4.73 -5.92 -4.19
C MET A 53 -3.79 -5.55 -3.04
N LEU A 54 -3.79 -6.33 -1.95
CA LEU A 54 -2.89 -6.14 -0.82
C LEU A 54 -1.44 -6.35 -1.24
N ALA A 55 -1.14 -7.45 -1.94
CA ALA A 55 0.20 -7.73 -2.46
C ALA A 55 0.67 -6.63 -3.44
N ALA A 56 -0.21 -6.17 -4.33
CA ALA A 56 0.08 -5.08 -5.25
C ALA A 56 0.36 -3.76 -4.52
N THR A 57 -0.40 -3.45 -3.46
CA THR A 57 -0.21 -2.23 -2.64
C THR A 57 1.14 -2.25 -1.93
N VAL A 58 1.46 -3.37 -1.26
CA VAL A 58 2.75 -3.56 -0.59
C VAL A 58 3.90 -3.50 -1.59
N GLY A 59 3.74 -4.14 -2.76
CA GLY A 59 4.71 -4.09 -3.84
C GLY A 59 4.91 -2.67 -4.42
N LEU A 60 3.84 -1.90 -4.57
CA LEU A 60 3.91 -0.53 -5.08
C LEU A 60 4.61 0.42 -4.09
N ILE A 61 4.28 0.34 -2.80
CA ILE A 61 4.92 1.15 -1.75
C ILE A 61 6.39 0.73 -1.59
N GLY A 62 6.67 -0.57 -1.56
CA GLY A 62 8.03 -1.10 -1.49
C GLY A 62 8.87 -0.74 -2.72
N GLY A 63 8.28 -0.81 -3.91
CA GLY A 63 8.91 -0.40 -5.16
C GLY A 63 9.22 1.11 -5.19
N LEU A 64 8.30 1.95 -4.70
CA LEU A 64 8.54 3.38 -4.54
C LEU A 64 9.67 3.67 -3.55
N HIS A 65 9.72 2.95 -2.43
CA HIS A 65 10.79 3.06 -1.44
C HIS A 65 12.15 2.64 -2.01
N TRP A 66 12.18 1.52 -2.74
CA TRP A 66 13.39 1.05 -3.42
C TRP A 66 13.87 2.05 -4.47
N TYR A 67 12.95 2.55 -5.30
CA TYR A 67 13.24 3.55 -6.32
C TYR A 67 13.83 4.83 -5.69
N ALA A 68 13.19 5.31 -4.61
CA ALA A 68 13.65 6.47 -3.86
C ALA A 68 15.03 6.28 -3.21
N THR A 69 15.34 5.09 -2.73
CA THR A 69 16.63 4.82 -2.08
C THR A 69 17.75 4.67 -3.10
N ARG A 70 17.47 4.15 -4.31
CA ARG A 70 18.48 3.94 -5.35
C ARG A 70 18.73 5.11 -6.28
N GLU A 71 17.68 5.81 -6.74
CA GLU A 71 17.83 6.82 -7.80
C GLU A 71 17.97 8.25 -7.29
N LEU A 72 17.54 8.54 -6.05
CA LEU A 72 17.73 9.87 -5.49
C LEU A 72 19.18 10.03 -5.02
N THR A 73 19.92 10.82 -5.79
CA THR A 73 21.29 11.31 -5.52
C THR A 73 21.39 11.90 -4.12
N GLU A 74 22.59 11.91 -3.54
CA GLU A 74 22.81 12.44 -2.19
C GLU A 74 22.20 13.84 -2.02
N PRO A 75 21.46 14.08 -0.92
CA PRO A 75 20.82 15.37 -0.67
C PRO A 75 21.90 16.45 -0.50
N GLU A 76 21.79 17.51 -1.30
CA GLU A 76 22.71 18.66 -1.29
C GLU A 76 22.56 19.53 -0.03
N THR A 77 21.41 19.44 0.66
CA THR A 77 21.08 20.23 1.87
C THR A 77 20.61 19.34 3.03
N ASP A 78 20.85 19.78 4.27
CA ASP A 78 20.40 19.07 5.49
C ASP A 78 18.87 18.93 5.59
N GLU A 79 18.12 19.93 5.12
CA GLU A 79 16.64 19.87 5.05
C GLU A 79 16.16 18.75 4.11
N ALA A 80 16.79 18.59 2.94
CA ALA A 80 16.46 17.53 2.00
C ALA A 80 16.79 16.14 2.57
N ARG A 81 17.86 16.03 3.37
CA ARG A 81 18.21 14.80 4.09
C ARG A 81 17.16 14.46 5.15
N LEU A 82 16.72 15.45 5.94
CA LEU A 82 15.67 15.25 6.95
C LEU A 82 14.35 14.80 6.30
N LEU A 83 13.89 15.49 5.25
CA LEU A 83 12.67 15.14 4.52
C LEU A 83 12.73 13.73 3.92
N ARG A 84 13.90 13.32 3.40
CA ARG A 84 14.11 11.96 2.87
C ARG A 84 13.99 10.90 3.96
N THR A 85 14.57 11.15 5.14
CA THR A 85 14.45 10.24 6.30
C THR A 85 12.99 10.10 6.74
N ILE A 86 12.27 11.21 6.87
CA ILE A 86 10.85 11.21 7.23
C ILE A 86 10.01 10.47 6.19
N ALA A 87 10.27 10.71 4.90
CA ALA A 87 9.58 10.02 3.81
C ALA A 87 9.82 8.50 3.85
N GLY A 88 11.06 8.07 4.12
CA GLY A 88 11.39 6.65 4.28
C GLY A 88 10.67 6.02 5.48
N MET A 89 10.67 6.68 6.64
CA MET A 89 9.94 6.21 7.83
C MET A 89 8.43 6.12 7.58
N LEU A 90 7.85 7.10 6.88
CA LEU A 90 6.43 7.09 6.52
C LEU A 90 6.08 5.94 5.57
N GLN A 91 6.92 5.66 4.57
CA GLN A 91 6.70 4.54 3.65
C GLN A 91 6.72 3.19 4.40
N VAL A 92 7.67 3.01 5.33
CA VAL A 92 7.74 1.82 6.17
C VAL A 92 6.51 1.72 7.07
N ALA A 93 6.13 2.82 7.73
CA ALA A 93 4.94 2.88 8.57
C ALA A 93 3.66 2.55 7.76
N ALA A 94 3.56 3.06 6.53
CA ALA A 94 2.45 2.77 5.62
C ALA A 94 2.40 1.28 5.24
N MET A 95 3.53 0.64 4.93
CA MET A 95 3.58 -0.80 4.67
C MET A 95 3.12 -1.60 5.89
N VAL A 96 3.67 -1.30 7.07
CA VAL A 96 3.33 -1.99 8.32
C VAL A 96 1.85 -1.80 8.67
N ALA A 97 1.35 -0.57 8.58
CA ALA A 97 -0.06 -0.27 8.80
C ALA A 97 -0.95 -1.04 7.82
N THR A 98 -0.61 -1.07 6.54
CA THR A 98 -1.39 -1.81 5.52
C THR A 98 -1.44 -3.30 5.86
N VAL A 99 -0.29 -3.90 6.19
CA VAL A 99 -0.22 -5.32 6.57
C VAL A 99 -1.08 -5.56 7.81
N ILE A 100 -0.91 -4.79 8.89
CA ILE A 100 -1.67 -4.99 10.13
C ILE A 100 -3.17 -4.83 9.91
N THR A 101 -3.58 -3.81 9.15
CA THR A 101 -5.01 -3.48 8.97
C THR A 101 -5.73 -4.50 8.09
N PHE A 102 -5.06 -5.02 7.06
CA PHE A 102 -5.66 -5.97 6.11
C PHE A 102 -5.22 -7.42 6.34
N PHE A 103 -4.38 -7.71 7.35
CA PHE A 103 -3.99 -9.09 7.69
C PHE A 103 -5.22 -9.96 7.99
N GLY A 104 -6.27 -9.36 8.56
CA GLY A 104 -7.54 -10.02 8.84
C GLY A 104 -8.19 -10.68 7.61
N VAL A 105 -7.93 -10.20 6.39
CA VAL A 105 -8.48 -10.78 5.14
C VAL A 105 -8.11 -12.26 4.99
N MET A 106 -6.96 -12.68 5.53
CA MET A 106 -6.46 -14.04 5.41
C MET A 106 -7.17 -15.04 6.35
N TRP A 107 -7.72 -14.57 7.48
CA TRP A 107 -8.22 -15.46 8.54
C TRP A 107 -9.66 -15.17 8.98
N LEU A 108 -10.12 -13.93 8.98
CA LEU A 108 -11.49 -13.58 9.37
C LEU A 108 -12.52 -13.92 8.28
N THR A 109 -13.76 -14.06 8.73
CA THR A 109 -14.94 -14.00 7.86
C THR A 109 -15.02 -12.61 7.22
N LEU A 110 -14.98 -12.56 5.89
CA LEU A 110 -14.90 -11.31 5.12
C LEU A 110 -16.22 -10.54 5.14
N CYS A 111 -17.29 -11.31 5.21
CA CYS A 111 -18.69 -11.00 5.41
C CYS A 111 -19.21 -12.08 6.38
#